data_AF-A0A966UKI7-F1
#
_entry.id   AF-A0A966UKI7-F1
#
_cell.length_a   1.000
_cell.length_b   1.000
_cell.length_c   1.000
_cell.angle_alpha   90.00
_cell.angle_beta   90.00
_cell.angle_gamma   90.00
#
_symmetry.space_group_name_H-M   'P 1'
#
loop_
_entity.id
_entity.type
_entity.pdbx_description
1 polymer ?
#
loop_
_entity_poly.entity_id
_entity_poly.type
_entity_poly.pdbx_seq_one_letter_code
_entity_poly.pdbx_strand_id
1 'polypeptide(L)'
;MFSLYEDALASMDDTHVNHFEREGVLPIAFSLFHYVNMHDASYMMLTGTTPIWNDEWQQRVGVTVNDHGKHKTVDEMIHQRIGDLDAFTEYMRAVYSRTLDWLASMNPADLDRVVIARPFPPQIASTFSARVAADHGLTVLDGIECWLYQHGLRHMGEIELAR
;
A
#
# COMPACT_ATOMS: atom_id res chain seq x y z
N MET A 1 -4.37 -4.72 11.94
CA MET A 1 -3.34 -4.57 10.89
C MET A 1 -2.72 -3.18 10.95
N PHE A 2 -3.48 -2.09 10.85
CA PHE A 2 -2.92 -0.72 10.92
C PHE A 2 -2.08 -0.44 12.17
N SER A 3 -2.51 -0.89 13.35
CA SER A 3 -1.72 -0.75 14.59
C SER A 3 -0.32 -1.38 14.50
N LEU A 4 -0.13 -2.45 13.72
CA LEU A 4 1.19 -3.07 13.54
C LEU A 4 2.17 -2.13 12.82
N TYR A 5 1.67 -1.35 11.86
CA TYR A 5 2.48 -0.34 11.18
C TYR A 5 2.82 0.83 12.10
N GLU A 6 1.87 1.23 12.96
CA GLU A 6 2.12 2.26 13.97
C GLU A 6 3.15 1.79 15.00
N ASP A 7 3.04 0.55 15.49
CA ASP A 7 3.99 -0.06 16.42
C ASP A 7 5.40 -0.16 15.80
N ALA A 8 5.48 -0.59 14.53
CA ALA A 8 6.75 -0.66 13.80
C ALA A 8 7.41 0.73 13.71
N LEU A 9 6.66 1.75 13.29
CA LEU A 9 7.17 3.13 13.19
C LEU A 9 7.48 3.76 14.54
N ALA A 10 6.82 3.35 15.63
CA ALA A 10 7.15 3.81 16.98
C ALA A 10 8.50 3.25 17.49
N SER A 11 9.01 2.19 16.87
CA SER A 11 10.26 1.52 17.28
C SER A 11 11.45 1.79 16.34
N MET A 12 11.24 2.50 15.25
CA MET A 12 12.25 2.81 14.23
C MET A 12 12.41 4.32 14.04
N ASP A 13 13.60 4.73 13.61
CA ASP A 13 13.89 6.11 13.17
C ASP A 13 14.37 6.10 11.72
N ASP A 14 14.63 7.29 11.15
CA ASP A 14 15.10 7.47 9.78
C ASP A 14 16.27 6.54 9.43
N THR A 15 17.20 6.29 10.36
CA THR A 15 18.37 5.47 10.08
C THR A 15 18.00 4.00 9.87
N HIS A 16 17.04 3.49 10.65
CA HIS A 16 16.51 2.13 10.46
C HIS A 16 15.75 2.02 9.14
N VAL A 17 14.83 2.96 8.87
CA VAL A 17 13.93 2.85 7.71
C VAL A 17 14.68 2.96 6.39
N ASN A 18 15.69 3.83 6.36
CA ASN A 18 16.47 4.17 5.18
C ASN A 18 17.76 3.36 5.04
N HIS A 19 18.01 2.40 5.94
CA HIS A 19 19.22 1.58 5.90
C HIS A 19 19.35 0.84 4.56
N PHE A 20 20.55 0.93 3.97
CA PHE A 20 20.91 0.13 2.80
C PHE A 20 21.65 -1.11 3.28
N GLU A 21 21.01 -2.27 3.18
CA GLU A 21 21.63 -3.52 3.60
C GLU A 21 22.69 -3.98 2.59
N ARG A 22 22.28 -4.24 1.33
CA ARG A 22 23.18 -4.65 0.23
C ARG A 22 22.44 -4.63 -1.11
N GLU A 23 23.21 -4.76 -2.20
CA GLU A 23 22.65 -4.96 -3.55
C GLU A 23 21.65 -6.14 -3.60
N GLY A 24 20.56 -5.94 -4.36
CA GLY A 24 19.48 -6.92 -4.47
C GLY A 24 18.49 -6.95 -3.29
N VAL A 25 18.65 -6.09 -2.27
CA VAL A 25 17.75 -6.01 -1.11
C VAL A 25 17.12 -4.62 -1.04
N LEU A 26 15.79 -4.58 -0.97
CA LEU A 26 15.05 -3.33 -0.83
C LEU A 26 15.04 -2.85 0.64
N PRO A 27 15.12 -1.53 0.89
CA PRO A 27 15.09 -0.97 2.24
C PRO A 27 13.67 -1.05 2.84
N ILE A 28 13.55 -0.94 4.16
CA ILE A 28 12.25 -0.85 4.87
C ILE A 28 11.41 0.31 4.31
N ALA A 29 12.05 1.42 3.95
CA ALA A 29 11.42 2.58 3.30
C ALA A 29 10.64 2.19 2.04
N PHE A 30 11.11 1.19 1.27
CA PHE A 30 10.36 0.64 0.14
C PHE A 30 9.09 -0.06 0.60
N SER A 31 9.18 -1.06 1.49
CA SER A 31 8.01 -1.82 1.91
C SER A 31 6.94 -0.93 2.57
N LEU A 32 7.36 0.08 3.34
CA LEU A 32 6.45 1.08 3.91
C LEU A 32 5.78 1.93 2.82
N PHE A 33 6.56 2.64 2.00
CA PHE A 33 5.98 3.54 1.00
C PHE A 33 5.16 2.79 -0.06
N HIS A 34 5.68 1.68 -0.56
CA HIS A 34 4.99 0.81 -1.51
C HIS A 34 3.60 0.43 -1.01
N TYR A 35 3.51 -0.09 0.22
CA TYR A 35 2.23 -0.54 0.74
C TYR A 35 1.26 0.62 0.97
N VAL A 36 1.70 1.69 1.64
CA VAL A 36 0.79 2.81 1.97
C VAL A 36 0.32 3.52 0.71
N ASN A 37 1.20 3.73 -0.28
CA ASN A 37 0.84 4.33 -1.56
C ASN A 37 -0.06 3.40 -2.39
N MET A 38 0.21 2.09 -2.40
CA MET A 38 -0.70 1.13 -3.03
C MET A 38 -2.06 1.05 -2.33
N HIS A 39 -2.12 1.16 -1.01
CA HIS A 39 -3.37 1.20 -0.26
C HIS A 39 -4.22 2.40 -0.72
N ASP A 40 -3.62 3.58 -0.80
CA ASP A 40 -4.30 4.80 -1.24
C ASP A 40 -4.80 4.70 -2.70
N ALA A 41 -3.99 4.14 -3.60
CA ALA A 41 -4.40 3.85 -4.98
C ALA A 41 -5.52 2.80 -5.05
N SER A 42 -5.45 1.74 -4.24
CA SER A 42 -6.49 0.72 -4.14
C SER A 42 -7.78 1.27 -3.55
N TYR A 43 -7.71 2.23 -2.61
CA TYR A 43 -8.88 2.93 -2.09
C TYR A 43 -9.64 3.63 -3.22
N MET A 44 -8.94 4.28 -4.15
CA MET A 44 -9.56 4.86 -5.34
C MET A 44 -10.28 3.81 -6.19
N MET A 45 -9.64 2.65 -6.43
CA MET A 45 -10.28 1.58 -7.19
C MET A 45 -11.57 1.06 -6.52
N LEU A 46 -11.59 1.00 -5.18
CA LEU A 46 -12.72 0.50 -4.41
C LEU A 46 -13.87 1.51 -4.31
N THR A 47 -13.55 2.80 -4.20
CA THR A 47 -14.52 3.85 -3.83
C THR A 47 -14.78 4.90 -4.90
N GLY A 48 -13.92 4.99 -5.93
CA GLY A 48 -13.90 6.07 -6.91
C GLY A 48 -13.34 7.40 -6.40
N THR A 49 -12.92 7.49 -5.13
CA THR A 49 -12.36 8.72 -4.55
C THR A 49 -10.87 8.80 -4.84
N THR A 50 -10.38 9.97 -5.25
CA THR A 50 -8.96 10.14 -5.60
C THR A 50 -8.01 9.79 -4.43
N PRO A 51 -6.77 9.36 -4.72
CA PRO A 51 -5.73 9.19 -3.73
C PRO A 51 -5.45 10.49 -2.97
N ILE A 52 -5.03 10.37 -1.71
CA ILE A 52 -4.48 11.46 -0.91
C ILE A 52 -3.12 11.90 -1.48
N TRP A 53 -2.30 10.96 -1.92
CA TRP A 53 -0.95 11.25 -2.40
C TRP A 53 -0.97 12.22 -3.58
N ASN A 54 -0.26 13.33 -3.44
CA ASN A 54 -0.17 14.42 -4.42
C ASN A 54 1.19 15.15 -4.28
N ASP A 55 1.41 16.21 -5.05
CA ASP A 55 2.66 16.98 -5.04
C ASP A 55 2.95 17.61 -3.67
N GLU A 56 1.93 18.01 -2.90
CA GLU A 56 2.10 18.57 -1.56
C GLU A 56 2.61 17.49 -0.58
N TRP A 57 2.05 16.27 -0.64
CA TRP A 57 2.53 15.15 0.16
C TRP A 57 3.94 14.71 -0.26
N GLN A 58 4.24 14.68 -1.56
CA GLN A 58 5.60 14.43 -2.03
C GLN A 58 6.58 15.48 -1.50
N GLN A 59 6.21 16.76 -1.51
CA GLN A 59 7.07 17.83 -1.00
C GLN A 59 7.33 17.69 0.51
N ARG A 60 6.33 17.24 1.28
CA ARG A 60 6.44 17.03 2.73
C ARG A 60 7.24 15.78 3.08
N VAL A 61 6.89 14.64 2.48
CA VAL A 61 7.47 13.33 2.79
C VAL A 61 8.84 13.14 2.15
N GLY A 62 9.05 13.70 0.96
CA GLY A 62 10.35 13.70 0.28
C GLY A 62 10.86 12.30 -0.10
N VAL A 63 10.01 11.42 -0.63
CA VAL A 63 10.50 10.12 -1.12
C VAL A 63 11.42 10.29 -2.32
N THR A 64 12.49 9.49 -2.38
CA THR A 64 13.49 9.59 -3.48
C THR A 64 12.96 9.10 -4.82
N VAL A 65 12.11 8.07 -4.82
CA VAL A 65 11.37 7.61 -6.00
C VAL A 65 9.89 7.86 -5.74
N ASN A 66 9.31 8.82 -6.48
CA ASN A 66 7.89 9.18 -6.37
C ASN A 66 7.02 8.25 -7.24
N ASP A 67 7.05 6.95 -6.93
CA ASP A 67 6.29 5.88 -7.59
C ASP A 67 6.08 4.75 -6.56
N HIS A 68 4.89 4.15 -6.52
CA HIS A 68 4.64 3.04 -5.58
C HIS A 68 5.53 1.81 -5.84
N GLY A 69 6.23 1.70 -6.97
CA GLY A 69 7.18 0.62 -7.24
C GLY A 69 6.56 -0.63 -7.84
N LYS A 70 5.26 -0.60 -8.16
CA LYS A 70 4.58 -1.74 -8.79
C LYS A 70 5.06 -1.79 -10.23
N HIS A 71 5.52 -2.96 -10.67
CA HIS A 71 6.17 -3.15 -11.97
C HIS A 71 7.55 -2.49 -12.12
N LYS A 72 8.17 -2.03 -11.03
CA LYS A 72 9.57 -1.62 -11.00
C LYS A 72 10.47 -2.80 -10.63
N THR A 73 11.71 -2.75 -11.12
CA THR A 73 12.76 -3.70 -10.76
C THR A 73 13.35 -3.37 -9.39
N VAL A 74 14.09 -4.33 -8.81
CA VAL A 74 14.82 -4.10 -7.56
C VAL A 74 15.82 -2.96 -7.75
N ASP A 75 16.58 -2.95 -8.85
CA ASP A 75 17.58 -1.92 -9.13
C ASP A 75 17.00 -0.51 -9.21
N GLU A 76 15.78 -0.37 -9.75
CA GLU A 76 15.07 0.92 -9.77
C GLU A 76 14.65 1.41 -8.39
N MET A 77 14.37 0.50 -7.45
CA MET A 77 13.79 0.82 -6.14
C MET A 77 14.77 0.70 -4.98
N ILE A 78 15.99 0.18 -5.20
CA ILE A 78 16.96 -0.10 -4.14
C ILE A 78 17.42 1.16 -3.38
N HIS A 79 17.30 2.32 -4.04
CA HIS A 79 17.60 3.63 -3.49
C HIS A 79 16.35 4.38 -2.98
N GLN A 80 15.22 3.68 -2.81
CA GLN A 80 14.02 4.25 -2.18
C GLN A 80 14.34 4.69 -0.75
N ARG A 81 14.04 5.94 -0.44
CA ARG A 81 14.17 6.54 0.89
C ARG A 81 12.93 7.35 1.22
N ILE A 82 12.70 7.55 2.50
CA ILE A 82 11.71 8.49 3.05
C ILE A 82 12.52 9.67 3.61
N GLY A 83 12.21 10.88 3.16
CA GLY A 83 12.94 12.09 3.56
C GLY A 83 12.52 12.61 4.93
N ASP A 84 11.23 12.56 5.23
CA ASP A 84 10.63 12.94 6.51
C ASP A 84 9.68 11.82 6.98
N LEU A 85 10.12 11.05 7.98
CA LEU A 85 9.36 9.92 8.50
C LEU A 85 8.13 10.33 9.31
N ASP A 86 8.16 11.48 9.96
CA ASP A 86 6.99 12.01 10.68
C ASP A 86 5.90 12.40 9.68
N ALA A 87 6.27 13.11 8.61
CA ALA A 87 5.35 13.42 7.51
C ALA A 87 4.83 12.16 6.82
N PHE A 88 5.66 11.14 6.62
CA PHE A 88 5.21 9.84 6.09
C PHE A 88 4.20 9.17 7.04
N THR A 89 4.46 9.21 8.34
CA THR A 89 3.58 8.64 9.36
C THR A 89 2.21 9.35 9.36
N GLU A 90 2.19 10.66 9.19
CA GLU A 90 0.95 11.42 9.01
C GLU A 90 0.18 11.00 7.74
N TYR A 91 0.87 10.85 6.60
CA TYR A 91 0.28 10.38 5.36
C TYR A 91 -0.34 8.98 5.54
N MET A 92 0.42 8.06 6.15
CA MET A 92 -0.04 6.71 6.46
C MET A 92 -1.31 6.72 7.32
N ARG A 93 -1.34 7.51 8.39
CA ARG A 93 -2.52 7.65 9.26
C ARG A 93 -3.71 8.22 8.51
N ALA A 94 -3.50 9.19 7.60
CA ALA A 94 -4.57 9.74 6.79
C ALA A 94 -5.20 8.68 5.87
N VAL A 95 -4.38 7.85 5.21
CA VAL A 95 -4.84 6.73 4.38
C VAL A 95 -5.58 5.67 5.22
N TYR A 96 -5.08 5.33 6.39
CA TYR A 96 -5.72 4.32 7.24
C TYR A 96 -7.03 4.83 7.86
N SER A 97 -7.07 6.09 8.33
CA SER A 97 -8.28 6.69 8.91
C SER A 97 -9.41 6.73 7.89
N ARG A 98 -9.16 7.22 6.66
CA ARG A 98 -10.22 7.25 5.62
C ARG A 98 -10.73 5.85 5.29
N THR A 99 -9.84 4.84 5.31
CA THR A 99 -10.24 3.44 5.08
C THR A 99 -11.12 2.93 6.21
N LEU A 100 -10.77 3.19 7.47
CA LEU A 100 -11.60 2.79 8.62
C LEU A 100 -12.97 3.49 8.60
N ASP A 101 -13.00 4.80 8.33
CA ASP A 101 -14.23 5.58 8.26
C ASP A 101 -15.15 5.09 7.13
N TRP A 102 -14.57 4.76 5.97
CA TRP A 102 -15.30 4.15 4.86
C TRP A 102 -15.87 2.78 5.24
N LEU A 103 -15.05 1.88 5.79
CA LEU A 103 -15.51 0.55 6.21
C LEU A 103 -16.61 0.62 7.28
N ALA A 104 -16.52 1.57 8.21
CA ALA A 104 -17.51 1.75 9.27
C ALA A 104 -18.86 2.30 8.76
N SER A 105 -18.86 3.01 7.64
CA SER A 105 -20.05 3.66 7.09
C SER A 105 -20.63 2.96 5.86
N MET A 106 -19.92 1.98 5.27
CA MET A 106 -20.35 1.32 4.05
C MET A 106 -21.63 0.50 4.23
N ASN A 107 -22.44 0.43 3.18
CA ASN A 107 -23.54 -0.53 3.13
C ASN A 107 -22.94 -1.94 2.94
N PRO A 108 -23.26 -2.94 3.79
CA PRO A 108 -22.74 -4.29 3.61
C PRO A 108 -23.02 -4.91 2.22
N ALA A 109 -24.12 -4.52 1.56
CA ALA A 109 -24.42 -4.97 0.21
C ALA A 109 -23.39 -4.50 -0.85
N ASP A 110 -22.62 -3.45 -0.56
CA ASP A 110 -21.56 -2.97 -1.46
C ASP A 110 -20.37 -3.94 -1.52
N LEU A 111 -20.24 -4.86 -0.56
CA LEU A 111 -19.20 -5.89 -0.57
C LEU A 111 -19.27 -6.77 -1.84
N ASP A 112 -20.47 -7.03 -2.34
CA ASP A 112 -20.72 -7.85 -3.54
C ASP A 112 -20.60 -7.05 -4.86
N ARG A 113 -20.39 -5.74 -4.78
CA ARG A 113 -20.27 -4.90 -5.98
C ARG A 113 -19.02 -5.27 -6.76
N VAL A 114 -19.18 -5.58 -8.04
CA VAL A 114 -18.07 -5.87 -8.95
C VAL A 114 -17.29 -4.59 -9.25
N VAL A 115 -16.00 -4.60 -8.93
CA VAL A 115 -15.03 -3.51 -9.20
C VAL A 115 -14.35 -3.73 -10.55
N ILE A 116 -14.00 -4.96 -10.87
CA ILE A 116 -13.38 -5.33 -12.15
C ILE A 116 -14.03 -6.60 -12.68
N ALA A 117 -14.77 -6.50 -13.79
CA ALA A 117 -15.36 -7.66 -14.45
C ALA A 117 -14.31 -8.44 -15.28
N ARG A 118 -14.59 -9.72 -15.57
CA ARG A 118 -13.82 -10.50 -16.54
C ARG A 118 -14.14 -10.06 -17.99
N PRO A 119 -13.21 -10.21 -18.96
CA PRO A 119 -11.83 -10.68 -18.78
C PRO A 119 -10.95 -9.63 -18.10
N PHE A 120 -10.03 -10.06 -17.24
CA PHE A 120 -9.14 -9.13 -16.56
C PHE A 120 -8.10 -8.53 -17.51
N PRO A 121 -7.81 -7.23 -17.38
CA PRO A 121 -6.68 -6.63 -18.10
C PRO A 121 -5.36 -7.29 -17.62
N PRO A 122 -4.30 -7.31 -18.45
CA PRO A 122 -3.04 -8.02 -18.13
C PRO A 122 -2.43 -7.67 -16.76
N GLN A 123 -2.56 -6.41 -16.35
CA GLN A 123 -2.06 -5.90 -15.06
C GLN A 123 -2.80 -6.48 -13.85
N ILE A 124 -4.04 -6.93 -14.04
CA ILE A 124 -4.84 -7.59 -13.00
C ILE A 124 -4.72 -9.11 -13.14
N ALA A 125 -4.71 -9.64 -14.36
CA ALA A 125 -4.65 -11.08 -14.62
C ALA A 125 -3.42 -11.78 -13.99
N SER A 126 -2.32 -11.06 -13.81
CA SER A 126 -1.09 -11.56 -13.17
C SER A 126 -1.06 -11.48 -11.64
N THR A 127 -2.07 -10.86 -11.02
CA THR A 127 -2.11 -10.60 -9.57
C THR A 127 -2.69 -11.77 -8.79
N PHE A 128 -2.45 -11.78 -7.47
CA PHE A 128 -3.09 -12.73 -6.57
C PHE A 128 -4.62 -12.61 -6.59
N SER A 129 -5.16 -11.38 -6.66
CA SER A 129 -6.62 -11.16 -6.70
C SER A 129 -7.28 -11.87 -7.90
N ALA A 130 -6.64 -11.91 -9.07
CA ALA A 130 -7.19 -12.62 -10.23
C ALA A 130 -7.32 -14.14 -10.01
N ARG A 131 -6.53 -14.73 -9.09
CA ARG A 131 -6.58 -16.17 -8.76
C ARG A 131 -7.77 -16.53 -7.86
N VAL A 132 -8.22 -15.58 -7.04
CA VAL A 132 -9.31 -15.81 -6.07
C VAL A 132 -10.65 -15.23 -6.54
N ALA A 133 -10.63 -14.39 -7.58
CA ALA A 133 -11.83 -13.80 -8.15
C ALA A 133 -12.79 -14.84 -8.74
N ALA A 134 -14.08 -14.66 -8.49
CA ALA A 134 -15.15 -15.48 -9.07
C ALA A 134 -15.31 -15.27 -10.58
N ASP A 135 -16.23 -16.01 -11.19
CA ASP A 135 -16.52 -15.94 -12.62
C ASP A 135 -17.04 -14.56 -13.07
N HIS A 136 -17.75 -13.86 -12.18
CA HIS A 136 -18.30 -12.54 -12.47
C HIS A 136 -17.26 -11.40 -12.35
N GLY A 137 -16.10 -11.65 -11.73
CA GLY A 137 -15.03 -10.67 -11.55
C GLY A 137 -14.56 -10.51 -10.11
N LEU A 138 -13.87 -9.41 -9.86
CA LEU A 138 -13.41 -8.97 -8.54
C LEU A 138 -14.44 -8.07 -7.89
N THR A 139 -14.84 -8.40 -6.68
CA THR A 139 -15.74 -7.61 -5.86
C THR A 139 -15.00 -6.61 -4.97
N VAL A 140 -15.74 -5.74 -4.28
CA VAL A 140 -15.19 -4.87 -3.24
C VAL A 140 -14.58 -5.69 -2.11
N LEU A 141 -15.24 -6.77 -1.69
CA LEU A 141 -14.71 -7.68 -0.67
C LEU A 141 -13.36 -8.29 -1.11
N ASP A 142 -13.26 -8.77 -2.35
CA ASP A 142 -12.00 -9.31 -2.87
C ASP A 142 -10.88 -8.28 -2.84
N GLY A 143 -11.18 -7.02 -3.17
CA GLY A 143 -10.19 -5.95 -3.13
C GLY A 143 -9.80 -5.54 -1.71
N ILE A 144 -10.73 -5.51 -0.75
CA ILE A 144 -10.41 -5.30 0.67
C ILE A 144 -9.45 -6.39 1.16
N GLU A 145 -9.79 -7.65 0.90
CA GLU A 145 -8.98 -8.80 1.34
C GLU A 145 -7.62 -8.84 0.64
N CYS A 146 -7.58 -8.74 -0.68
CA CYS A 146 -6.35 -8.96 -1.46
C CYS A 146 -5.45 -7.73 -1.51
N TRP A 147 -6.01 -6.54 -1.69
CA TRP A 147 -5.24 -5.32 -1.95
C TRP A 147 -4.95 -4.53 -0.69
N LEU A 148 -5.82 -4.58 0.31
CA LEU A 148 -5.60 -3.86 1.56
C LEU A 148 -5.03 -4.78 2.65
N TYR A 149 -5.77 -5.83 3.01
CA TYR A 149 -5.44 -6.65 4.19
C TYR A 149 -4.23 -7.57 3.95
N GLN A 150 -4.31 -8.49 3.00
CA GLN A 150 -3.24 -9.45 2.74
C GLN A 150 -1.99 -8.80 2.18
N HIS A 151 -2.13 -7.76 1.35
CA HIS A 151 -0.99 -6.99 0.86
C HIS A 151 -0.25 -6.32 2.01
N GLY A 152 -0.98 -5.70 2.93
CA GLY A 152 -0.40 -5.10 4.14
C GLY A 152 0.29 -6.12 5.03
N LEU A 153 -0.34 -7.26 5.29
CA LEU A 153 0.30 -8.29 6.12
C LEU A 153 1.59 -8.85 5.53
N ARG A 154 1.69 -8.98 4.19
CA ARG A 154 2.93 -9.43 3.55
C ARG A 154 4.07 -8.43 3.74
N HIS A 155 3.82 -7.14 3.49
CA HIS A 155 4.86 -6.11 3.69
C HIS A 155 5.16 -5.87 5.17
N MET A 156 4.18 -6.02 6.06
CA MET A 156 4.44 -6.03 7.48
C MET A 156 5.41 -7.17 7.85
N GLY A 157 5.23 -8.38 7.31
CA GLY A 157 6.20 -9.46 7.51
C GLY A 157 7.62 -9.14 7.04
N GLU A 158 7.77 -8.42 5.93
CA GLU A 158 9.08 -7.93 5.46
C GLU A 158 9.70 -6.91 6.43
N ILE A 159 8.90 -5.96 6.92
CA ILE A 159 9.31 -4.92 7.87
C ILE A 159 9.74 -5.56 9.20
N GLU A 160 8.94 -6.49 9.72
CA GLU A 160 9.20 -7.21 10.98
C GLU A 160 10.46 -8.08 10.92
N LEU A 161 10.80 -8.60 9.74
CA LEU A 161 12.03 -9.36 9.52
C LEU A 161 13.26 -8.45 9.44
N ALA A 162 13.09 -7.22 8.93
CA ALA A 162 14.17 -6.29 8.66
C ALA A 162 14.48 -5.32 9.81
N ARG A 163 13.51 -5.06 10.69
CA ARG A 163 13.68 -4.24 11.90
C ARG A 163 14.52 -4.95 12.96
#